data_AF-A0A7S3SKM7-F1
#
_entry.id   AF-A0A7S3SKM7-F1
#
_cell.length_a   1.000
_cell.length_b   1.000
_cell.length_c   1.000
_cell.angle_alpha   90.00
_cell.angle_beta   90.00
_cell.angle_gamma   90.00
#
_symmetry.space_group_name_H-M   'P 1'
#
loop_
_entity.id
_entity.type
_entity.pdbx_description
1 polymer ?
#
loop_
_entity_poly.entity_id
_entity_poly.type
_entity_poly.pdbx_seq_one_letter_code
_entity_poly.pdbx_strand_id
1 'polypeptide(L)'
;RRAERRCVYTCACGATAIPRIGMRLAHGGPRCTKCSIIIPHDPLPALPEAPLFTPTEEEFEDPLAYIKSIQMAVFDYGICRIRPPPSWNPPRTFHVRQSEGGKH
;
A
#
# COMPACT_ATOMS: atom_id res chain seq x y z
N ARG A 1 7.28 -42.40 -19.67
CA ARG A 1 6.01 -41.66 -19.54
C ARG A 1 5.98 -41.01 -18.16
N ARG A 2 6.26 -39.71 -18.07
CA ARG A 2 6.28 -38.98 -16.80
C ARG A 2 4.81 -38.71 -16.44
N ALA A 3 4.32 -39.29 -15.35
CA ALA A 3 2.96 -39.02 -14.88
C ALA A 3 2.80 -37.50 -14.68
N GLU A 4 1.93 -36.89 -15.48
CA GLU A 4 1.52 -35.50 -15.34
C GLU A 4 0.81 -35.37 -14.00
N ARG A 5 1.54 -34.90 -12.98
CA ARG A 5 0.93 -34.51 -11.70
C ARG A 5 -0.08 -33.41 -12.02
N ARG A 6 -1.39 -33.66 -11.90
CA ARG A 6 -2.42 -32.62 -12.01
C ARG A 6 -2.20 -31.55 -10.93
N CYS A 7 -2.38 -30.28 -11.29
CA CYS A 7 -2.36 -29.20 -10.31
C CYS A 7 -3.63 -29.33 -9.46
N VAL A 8 -3.49 -29.48 -8.14
CA VAL A 8 -4.61 -29.60 -7.20
C VAL A 8 -5.18 -28.25 -6.76
N TYR A 9 -4.52 -27.14 -7.13
CA TYR A 9 -4.94 -25.80 -6.73
C TYR A 9 -5.74 -25.15 -7.85
N THR A 10 -7.06 -25.27 -7.77
CA THR A 10 -7.99 -24.41 -8.49
C THR A 10 -7.96 -23.01 -7.85
N CYS A 11 -8.08 -21.96 -8.67
CA CYS A 11 -8.51 -20.65 -8.15
C CYS A 11 -9.81 -20.84 -7.37
N ALA A 12 -10.01 -20.15 -6.24
CA ALA A 12 -11.27 -20.18 -5.50
C ALA A 12 -12.50 -19.83 -6.37
N CYS A 13 -12.28 -19.06 -7.44
CA CYS A 13 -13.26 -18.69 -8.44
C CYS A 13 -13.65 -19.78 -9.46
N GLY A 14 -12.96 -20.93 -9.47
CA GLY A 14 -13.19 -22.01 -10.44
C GLY A 14 -12.83 -21.69 -11.90
N ALA A 15 -12.33 -20.48 -12.20
CA ALA A 15 -12.37 -19.96 -13.57
C ALA A 15 -11.21 -20.36 -14.50
N THR A 16 -10.07 -20.92 -14.03
CA THR A 16 -9.00 -21.30 -14.98
C THR A 16 -8.00 -22.31 -14.43
N ALA A 17 -7.69 -23.34 -15.25
CA ALA A 17 -6.47 -24.13 -15.18
C ALA A 17 -5.36 -23.40 -15.98
N ILE A 18 -4.42 -22.75 -15.29
CA ILE A 18 -3.31 -22.03 -15.96
C ILE A 18 -2.12 -23.00 -16.10
N PRO A 19 -1.38 -23.00 -17.23
CA PRO A 19 -0.17 -23.80 -17.37
C PRO A 19 0.88 -23.45 -16.31
N ARG A 20 1.61 -24.46 -15.83
CA ARG A 20 2.61 -24.31 -14.77
C ARG A 20 3.74 -23.35 -15.18
N ILE A 21 3.98 -22.32 -14.37
CA ILE A 21 5.31 -21.68 -14.31
C ILE A 21 6.20 -22.60 -13.46
N GLY A 22 7.41 -22.89 -13.92
CA GLY A 22 8.32 -23.90 -13.35
C GLY A 22 8.92 -23.56 -11.97
N MET A 23 8.36 -22.61 -11.24
CA MET A 23 8.84 -22.19 -9.92
C MET A 23 7.77 -22.39 -8.85
N ARG A 24 8.17 -22.91 -7.69
CA ARG A 24 7.33 -22.90 -6.49
C ARG A 24 7.25 -21.46 -6.00
N LEU A 25 6.09 -20.82 -6.15
CA LEU A 25 5.80 -19.59 -5.42
C LEU A 25 5.63 -19.97 -3.94
N ALA A 26 6.42 -19.35 -3.06
CA ALA A 26 6.24 -19.49 -1.62
C ALA A 26 4.83 -18.96 -1.28
N HIS A 27 3.99 -19.83 -0.70
CA HIS A 27 2.65 -19.52 -0.17
C HIS A 27 1.84 -18.48 -0.97
N GLY A 28 1.19 -18.95 -2.03
CA GLY A 28 0.32 -18.13 -2.88
C GLY A 28 0.24 -18.75 -4.27
N GLY A 29 -0.76 -19.62 -4.48
CA GLY A 29 -1.01 -20.22 -5.79
C GLY A 29 -1.26 -19.18 -6.88
N PRO A 30 -1.29 -19.61 -8.17
CA PRO A 30 -1.48 -18.69 -9.29
C PRO A 30 -2.80 -17.92 -9.14
N ARG A 31 -2.70 -16.61 -8.88
CA ARG A 31 -3.84 -15.69 -8.79
C ARG A 31 -4.27 -15.34 -10.22
N CYS A 32 -5.51 -15.67 -10.61
CA CYS A 32 -6.05 -15.23 -11.89
C CYS A 32 -6.32 -13.71 -11.85
N THR A 33 -6.35 -13.05 -13.00
CA THR A 33 -6.64 -11.61 -13.14
C THR A 33 -8.05 -11.22 -12.68
N LYS A 34 -8.92 -12.20 -12.40
CA LYS A 34 -10.28 -12.00 -11.87
C LYS A 34 -10.33 -12.02 -10.33
N CYS A 35 -9.35 -12.66 -9.67
CA CYS A 35 -9.22 -12.71 -8.21
C CYS A 35 -8.02 -11.90 -7.70
N SER A 36 -7.44 -11.07 -8.56
CA SER A 36 -6.30 -10.21 -8.25
C SER A 36 -6.67 -9.08 -7.28
N ILE A 37 -7.95 -8.80 -7.07
CA ILE A 37 -8.42 -7.80 -6.14
C ILE A 37 -9.42 -8.47 -5.20
N ILE A 38 -9.00 -8.67 -3.96
CA ILE A 38 -9.95 -8.88 -2.87
C ILE A 38 -10.62 -7.51 -2.68
N ILE A 39 -11.71 -7.28 -3.43
CA ILE A 39 -12.68 -6.25 -3.05
C ILE A 39 -13.59 -6.98 -2.06
N PRO A 40 -13.54 -6.66 -0.75
CA PRO A 40 -14.48 -7.24 0.18
C PRO A 40 -15.90 -6.87 -0.29
N HIS A 41 -16.77 -7.87 -0.35
CA HIS A 41 -18.17 -7.71 -0.75
C HIS A 41 -18.96 -6.88 0.30
N ASP A 42 -18.44 -6.83 1.53
CA ASP A 42 -18.99 -6.04 2.63
C ASP A 42 -18.18 -4.75 2.83
N PRO A 43 -18.79 -3.66 3.34
CA PRO A 43 -18.05 -2.47 3.73
C PRO A 43 -16.94 -2.89 4.70
N LEU A 44 -15.71 -2.47 4.40
CA LEU A 44 -14.61 -2.65 5.35
C LEU A 44 -15.04 -2.05 6.69
N PRO A 45 -14.75 -2.72 7.82
CA PRO A 45 -14.93 -2.11 9.12
C PRO A 45 -14.18 -0.77 9.14
N ALA A 46 -14.76 0.23 9.78
CA ALA A 46 -14.13 1.55 9.88
C ALA A 46 -12.74 1.39 10.51
N LEU A 47 -11.71 1.73 9.73
CA LEU A 47 -10.34 1.68 10.21
C LEU A 47 -10.07 2.89 11.11
N PRO A 48 -9.31 2.72 12.21
CA PRO A 48 -8.90 3.85 13.03
C PRO A 48 -8.03 4.80 12.21
N GLU A 49 -8.23 6.11 12.40
CA GLU A 49 -7.37 7.12 11.78
C GLU A 49 -5.95 7.05 12.34
N ALA A 50 -4.96 7.24 11.46
CA ALA A 50 -3.57 7.30 11.86
C ALA A 50 -3.28 8.62 12.62
N PRO A 51 -2.37 8.61 13.62
CA PRO A 51 -2.02 9.81 14.37
C PRO A 51 -1.49 10.93 13.48
N LEU A 52 -1.90 12.16 13.77
CA LEU A 52 -1.43 13.39 13.13
C LEU A 52 -0.55 14.18 14.08
N PHE A 53 0.67 14.50 13.64
CA PHE A 53 1.62 15.31 14.39
C PHE A 53 1.89 16.65 13.72
N THR A 54 2.06 17.69 14.52
CA THR A 54 2.38 19.06 14.10
C THR A 54 3.60 19.56 14.86
N PRO A 55 4.83 19.20 14.42
CA PRO A 55 6.06 19.65 15.07
C PRO A 55 6.17 21.17 15.12
N THR A 56 6.89 21.68 16.12
CA THR A 56 7.38 23.06 16.11
C THR A 56 8.50 23.24 15.08
N GLU A 57 8.93 24.47 14.86
CA GLU A 57 9.99 24.77 13.88
C GLU A 57 11.34 24.16 14.32
N GLU A 58 11.63 24.19 15.62
CA GLU A 58 12.83 23.59 16.22
C GLU A 58 12.80 22.06 16.14
N GLU A 59 11.63 21.45 16.38
CA GLU A 59 11.47 19.99 16.24
C GLU A 59 11.57 19.53 14.79
N PHE A 60 11.13 20.37 13.85
CA PHE A 60 11.18 20.06 12.42
C PHE A 60 12.58 20.21 11.81
N GLU A 61 13.52 20.86 12.51
CA GLU A 61 14.89 21.07 12.06
C GLU A 61 15.68 19.74 11.93
N ASP A 62 15.49 18.79 12.86
CA ASP A 62 16.05 17.45 12.79
C ASP A 62 14.95 16.37 12.65
N PRO A 63 14.62 15.97 11.41
CA PRO A 63 13.59 14.98 11.16
C PRO A 63 13.84 13.62 11.82
N LEU A 64 15.10 13.19 11.94
CA LEU A 64 15.41 11.86 12.50
C LEU A 64 15.25 11.86 14.02
N ALA A 65 15.69 12.92 14.68
CA ALA A 65 15.44 13.11 16.11
C ALA A 65 13.94 13.19 16.40
N TYR A 66 13.16 13.91 15.58
CA TYR A 66 11.72 14.00 15.73
C TYR A 66 11.00 12.67 15.50
N ILE A 67 11.35 11.92 14.44
CA ILE A 67 10.77 10.59 14.20
C ILE A 67 11.05 9.66 15.39
N LYS A 68 12.25 9.74 15.97
CA LYS A 68 12.61 8.95 17.16
C LYS A 68 11.78 9.36 18.38
N SER A 69 11.46 10.64 18.57
CA SER A 69 10.66 11.10 19.71
C SER A 69 9.20 10.60 19.62
N ILE A 70 8.63 10.52 18.41
CA ILE A 70 7.26 10.05 18.20
C ILE A 70 7.12 8.54 17.97
N GLN A 71 8.23 7.80 17.84
CA GLN A 71 8.25 6.38 17.45
C GLN A 71 7.34 5.51 18.34
N MET A 72 7.38 5.70 19.65
CA MET A 72 6.57 4.91 20.58
C MET A 72 5.07 5.16 20.41
N ALA A 73 4.66 6.38 20.05
CA ALA A 73 3.25 6.74 19.87
C ALA A 73 2.65 6.18 18.57
N VAL A 74 3.48 5.88 17.57
CA VAL A 74 3.05 5.41 16.24
C VAL A 74 3.24 3.92 16.03
N PHE A 75 3.91 3.24 16.97
CA PHE A 75 4.28 1.83 16.86
C PHE A 75 3.08 0.93 16.58
N ASP A 76 1.99 1.12 17.32
CA ASP A 76 0.77 0.30 17.19
C ASP A 76 0.00 0.58 15.89
N TYR A 77 0.16 1.77 15.30
CA TYR A 77 -0.52 2.16 14.07
C TYR A 77 0.26 1.77 12.80
N GLY A 78 1.60 1.66 12.91
CA GLY A 78 2.50 1.38 11.79
C GLY A 78 2.70 2.54 10.80
N ILE A 79 1.77 3.49 10.75
CA ILE A 79 1.83 4.72 9.94
C ILE A 79 1.39 5.93 10.77
N CYS A 80 1.87 7.11 10.36
CA CYS A 80 1.41 8.39 10.90
C CYS A 80 1.46 9.48 9.83
N ARG A 81 0.80 10.61 10.09
CA ARG A 81 0.85 11.81 9.26
C ARG A 81 1.60 12.91 10.02
N ILE A 82 2.55 13.56 9.36
CA ILE A 82 3.25 14.74 9.89
C ILE A 82 2.84 15.93 9.03
N ARG A 83 2.28 16.95 9.66
CA ARG A 83 2.00 18.24 9.02
C ARG A 83 3.18 19.16 9.29
N PRO A 84 3.88 19.64 8.25
CA PRO A 84 5.01 20.56 8.44
C PRO A 84 4.55 21.89 9.08
N PRO A 85 5.47 22.61 9.74
CA PRO A 85 5.20 23.95 10.25
C PRO A 85 4.72 24.91 9.15
N PRO A 86 3.90 25.93 9.47
CA PRO A 86 3.38 26.86 8.48
C PRO A 86 4.45 27.67 7.72
N SER A 87 5.63 27.86 8.31
CA SER A 87 6.77 28.55 7.69
C SER A 87 7.42 27.72 6.57
N TRP A 88 7.21 26.39 6.56
CA TRP A 88 7.84 25.50 5.59
C TRP A 88 7.06 25.45 4.28
N ASN A 89 7.62 26.07 3.24
CA ASN A 89 7.03 26.11 1.90
C ASN A 89 8.09 25.90 0.81
N PRO A 90 8.48 24.65 0.51
CA PRO A 90 9.52 24.37 -0.48
C PRO A 90 9.02 24.67 -1.91
N PRO A 91 9.91 25.14 -2.80
CA PRO A 91 9.56 25.36 -4.20
C PRO A 91 9.22 24.02 -4.88
N ARG A 92 8.24 24.03 -5.78
CA ARG A 92 7.94 22.87 -6.63
C ARG A 92 8.98 22.78 -7.73
N THR A 93 9.84 21.76 -7.68
CA THR A 93 10.95 21.61 -8.63
C THR A 93 10.63 20.75 -9.86
N PHE A 94 9.46 20.09 -9.87
CA PHE A 94 9.02 19.25 -10.98
C PHE A 94 7.84 19.88 -11.74
N HIS A 95 7.91 19.82 -13.07
CA HIS A 95 6.81 20.20 -13.94
C HIS A 95 5.74 19.09 -13.94
N VAL A 96 4.56 19.37 -13.41
CA VAL A 96 3.41 18.48 -13.56
C VAL A 96 2.92 18.61 -15.00
N ARG A 97 2.92 17.51 -15.76
CA ARG A 97 2.18 17.45 -17.03
C ARG A 97 0.70 17.57 -16.70
N GLN A 98 0.14 18.75 -16.89
CA GLN A 98 -1.30 18.96 -16.75
C GLN A 98 -1.98 18.20 -17.89
N SER A 99 -2.76 17.16 -17.57
CA SER A 99 -3.77 16.66 -18.51
C SER A 99 -4.85 17.72 -18.57
N GLU A 100 -5.01 18.37 -19.72
CA GLU A 100 -6.08 19.35 -19.96
C GLU A 100 -7.42 18.68 -19.66
N GLY A 101 -8.03 19.08 -18.53
CA GLY A 101 -9.35 18.64 -18.15
C GLY A 101 -10.36 19.17 -19.15
N GLY A 102 -10.97 18.26 -19.90
CA GLY A 102 -12.20 18.51 -20.65
C GLY A 102 -13.25 19.07 -19.70
N LYS A 103 -13.84 20.19 -20.10
CA LYS A 103 -14.98 20.81 -19.42
C LYS A 103 -16.19 19.86 -19.57
N HIS A 104 -16.74 19.39 -18.46
CA HIS A 104 -18.12 18.90 -18.37
C HIS A 104 -18.90 19.85 -17.50
#